data_AF-A0AAW3D740-F1
#
_entry.id   AF-A0AAW3D740-F1
#
_cell.length_a   1.000
_cell.length_b   1.000
_cell.length_c   1.000
_cell.angle_alpha   90.00
_cell.angle_beta   90.00
_cell.angle_gamma   90.00
#
_symmetry.space_group_name_H-M   'P 1'
#
loop_
_entity.id
_entity.type
_entity.pdbx_description
1 polymer ?
#
loop_
_entity_poly.entity_id
_entity_poly.type
_entity_poly.pdbx_seq_one_letter_code
_entity_poly.pdbx_strand_id
1 'polypeptide(L)'
;MNTYFAIEQFKDYCPNGLQVQGDRDIKKVITAVTACQKLIDQAIAENADAIVVHHGYFWKGENYPIVGIKYQRIAKLIKNGIHLFGYHLPLDGHSKIGNNILLAKKLNLTNLEFFETGSKPDISVIGNCNLDLESFINLIESQL
;
A
#
# COMPACT_ATOMS: atom_id res chain seq x y z
N MET A 1 3.16 13.44 1.54
CA MET A 1 3.40 11.98 1.53
C MET A 1 4.33 11.56 0.38
N ASN A 2 4.14 12.03 -0.86
CA ASN A 2 5.04 11.75 -1.99
C ASN A 2 6.54 11.90 -1.65
N THR A 3 6.95 13.03 -1.07
CA THR A 3 8.34 13.28 -0.65
C THR A 3 8.80 12.31 0.44
N TYR A 4 7.92 12.00 1.40
CA TYR A 4 8.22 11.09 2.50
C TYR A 4 8.49 9.67 2.01
N PHE A 5 7.73 9.20 1.02
CA PHE A 5 7.94 7.90 0.38
C PHE A 5 8.95 7.94 -0.77
N ALA A 6 9.50 9.11 -1.11
CA ALA A 6 10.43 9.29 -2.23
C ALA A 6 9.94 8.64 -3.54
N ILE A 7 8.65 8.80 -3.86
CA ILE A 7 7.97 8.02 -4.92
C ILE A 7 8.64 8.10 -6.30
N GLU A 8 9.34 9.19 -6.60
CA GLU A 8 10.06 9.42 -7.85
C GLU A 8 11.24 8.47 -8.06
N GLN A 9 11.75 7.86 -6.98
CA GLN A 9 12.84 6.90 -7.06
C GLN A 9 12.36 5.53 -7.55
N PHE A 10 11.05 5.24 -7.45
CA PHE A 10 10.51 3.92 -7.75
C PHE A 10 9.92 3.86 -9.17
N LYS A 11 10.35 2.86 -9.94
CA LYS A 11 9.66 2.43 -11.15
C LYS A 11 8.58 1.43 -10.76
N ASP A 12 7.33 1.85 -10.83
CA ASP A 12 6.20 1.08 -10.33
C ASP A 12 5.25 0.61 -11.45
N TYR A 13 4.34 -0.27 -11.08
CA TYR A 13 3.30 -0.83 -11.92
C TYR A 13 2.00 -0.03 -11.84
N CYS A 14 1.88 0.93 -10.92
CA CYS A 14 0.76 1.85 -10.86
C CYS A 14 1.23 3.26 -10.41
N PRO A 15 0.43 4.31 -10.61
CA PRO A 15 0.76 5.65 -10.11
C PRO A 15 0.80 5.69 -8.58
N ASN A 16 1.89 6.19 -8.02
CA ASN A 16 2.00 6.51 -6.60
C ASN A 16 1.52 7.94 -6.32
N GLY A 17 0.86 8.17 -5.19
CA GLY A 17 0.25 9.44 -4.83
C GLY A 17 -1.25 9.49 -5.10
N LEU A 18 -1.76 10.66 -5.49
CA LEU A 18 -3.19 10.87 -5.76
C LEU A 18 -3.59 10.14 -7.04
N GLN A 19 -4.57 9.25 -6.94
CA GLN A 19 -5.09 8.47 -8.07
C GLN A 19 -6.50 8.91 -8.50
N VAL A 20 -7.36 9.24 -7.54
CA VAL A 20 -8.69 9.81 -7.81
C VAL A 20 -8.84 11.05 -6.95
N GLN A 21 -9.03 12.20 -7.61
CA GLN A 21 -9.24 13.47 -6.93
C GLN A 21 -10.67 13.53 -6.35
N GLY A 22 -10.76 13.90 -5.07
CA GLY A 22 -11.98 14.35 -4.42
C GLY A 22 -12.06 15.88 -4.35
N ASP A 23 -13.02 16.40 -3.60
CA ASP A 23 -13.26 17.85 -3.45
C ASP A 23 -13.30 18.32 -1.99
N ARG A 24 -13.13 17.40 -1.04
CA ARG A 24 -13.13 17.69 0.41
C ARG A 24 -11.77 18.16 0.91
N ASP A 25 -11.80 19.05 1.90
CA ASP A 25 -10.65 19.30 2.76
C ASP A 25 -10.35 18.05 3.60
N ILE A 26 -9.10 17.61 3.60
CA ILE A 26 -8.72 16.35 4.24
C ILE A 26 -8.58 16.53 5.76
N LYS A 27 -9.54 15.98 6.53
CA LYS A 27 -9.53 15.94 8.00
C LYS A 27 -9.63 14.52 8.56
N LYS A 28 -10.37 13.63 7.89
CA LYS A 28 -10.51 12.21 8.23
C LYS A 28 -9.96 11.34 7.12
N VAL A 29 -8.96 10.54 7.46
CA VAL A 29 -8.31 9.60 6.54
C VAL A 29 -8.59 8.17 6.98
N ILE A 30 -8.96 7.31 6.03
CA ILE A 30 -9.04 5.86 6.24
C ILE A 30 -7.94 5.17 5.46
N THR A 31 -7.31 4.18 6.07
CA THR A 31 -6.25 3.39 5.44
C THR A 31 -6.69 1.94 5.25
N ALA A 32 -6.22 1.28 4.18
CA ALA A 32 -6.41 -0.15 4.00
C ALA A 32 -5.35 -0.74 3.06
N VAL A 33 -5.34 -2.07 2.91
CA VAL A 33 -4.45 -2.74 1.95
C VAL A 33 -4.85 -2.44 0.51
N THR A 34 -6.15 -2.56 0.18
CA THR A 34 -6.64 -2.48 -1.21
C THR A 34 -7.86 -1.59 -1.33
N ALA A 35 -7.94 -0.79 -2.40
CA ALA A 35 -9.12 0.02 -2.75
C ALA A 35 -10.29 -0.81 -3.30
N CYS A 36 -10.82 -1.72 -2.48
CA CYS A 36 -11.96 -2.56 -2.83
C CYS A 36 -13.31 -1.86 -2.58
N GLN A 37 -14.39 -2.46 -3.11
CA GLN A 37 -15.74 -1.89 -2.98
C GLN A 37 -16.16 -1.71 -1.51
N LYS A 38 -15.89 -2.72 -0.67
CA LYS A 38 -16.21 -2.70 0.77
C LYS A 38 -15.50 -1.56 1.51
N LEU A 39 -14.24 -1.28 1.16
CA LEU A 39 -13.50 -0.14 1.74
C LEU A 39 -14.18 1.18 1.38
N ILE A 40 -14.54 1.36 0.11
CA ILE A 40 -15.18 2.60 -0.35
C ILE A 40 -16.52 2.80 0.35
N ASP A 41 -17.32 1.73 0.47
CA ASP A 41 -18.61 1.80 1.16
C ASP A 41 -18.45 2.15 2.64
N GLN A 42 -17.45 1.59 3.32
CA GLN A 42 -17.12 1.96 4.70
C GLN A 42 -16.64 3.42 4.80
N ALA A 43 -15.80 3.88 3.87
CA ALA A 43 -15.29 5.25 3.87
C ALA A 43 -16.40 6.29 3.67
N ILE A 44 -17.40 5.97 2.86
CA ILE A 44 -18.61 6.78 2.70
C ILE A 44 -19.41 6.81 4.00
N ALA A 45 -19.68 5.64 4.61
CA ALA A 45 -20.42 5.55 5.86
C ALA A 45 -19.73 6.33 7.01
N GLU A 46 -18.40 6.33 7.02
CA GLU A 46 -17.58 7.04 7.98
C GLU A 46 -17.39 8.53 7.66
N ASN A 47 -17.92 9.03 6.55
CA ASN A 47 -17.68 10.38 6.04
C ASN A 47 -16.18 10.72 5.96
N ALA A 48 -15.35 9.79 5.47
CA ALA A 48 -13.94 10.05 5.25
C ALA A 48 -13.73 11.07 4.12
N ASP A 49 -12.66 11.85 4.21
CA ASP A 49 -12.27 12.82 3.19
C ASP A 49 -11.25 12.23 2.22
N ALA A 50 -10.42 11.31 2.72
CA ALA A 50 -9.43 10.60 1.91
C ALA A 50 -9.28 9.14 2.32
N ILE A 51 -8.89 8.34 1.34
CA ILE A 51 -8.47 6.95 1.49
C ILE A 51 -7.00 6.84 1.08
N VAL A 52 -6.19 6.15 1.88
CA VAL A 52 -4.81 5.79 1.54
C VAL A 52 -4.68 4.27 1.50
N VAL A 53 -4.22 3.73 0.37
CA VAL A 53 -4.05 2.28 0.20
C VAL A 53 -2.68 1.91 -0.33
N HIS A 54 -2.33 0.64 -0.14
CA HIS A 54 -1.17 0.05 -0.81
C HIS A 54 -1.50 -0.33 -2.26
N HIS A 55 -2.58 -1.07 -2.50
CA HIS A 55 -3.08 -1.42 -3.82
C HIS A 55 -4.22 -0.49 -4.27
N GLY A 56 -3.84 0.49 -5.09
CA GLY A 56 -4.76 1.41 -5.77
C GLY A 56 -5.24 0.89 -7.14
N TYR A 57 -5.46 1.83 -8.06
CA TYR A 57 -5.90 1.60 -9.45
C TYR A 57 -4.82 1.97 -10.47
N PHE A 58 -5.12 1.82 -11.76
CA PHE A 58 -4.27 2.27 -12.88
C PHE A 58 -3.01 1.42 -13.05
N TRP A 59 -3.17 0.10 -12.91
CA TRP A 59 -2.07 -0.84 -13.09
C TRP A 59 -1.63 -0.92 -14.57
N LYS A 60 -0.33 -1.01 -14.79
CA LYS A 60 0.28 -1.14 -16.12
C LYS A 60 -0.27 -2.39 -16.80
N GLY A 61 -0.82 -2.20 -18.00
CA GLY A 61 -1.44 -3.27 -18.78
C GLY A 61 -2.94 -3.47 -18.50
N GLU A 62 -3.55 -2.70 -17.58
CA GLU A 62 -5.00 -2.72 -17.42
C GLU A 62 -5.71 -1.98 -18.56
N ASN A 63 -7.00 -2.31 -18.75
CA ASN A 63 -7.84 -1.62 -19.72
C ASN A 63 -8.03 -0.13 -19.34
N TYR A 64 -7.75 0.76 -20.29
CA TYR A 64 -7.95 2.20 -20.12
C TYR A 64 -9.41 2.60 -19.83
N PRO A 65 -10.44 2.03 -20.49
CA PRO A 65 -11.82 2.40 -20.24
C PRO A 65 -12.26 2.23 -18.79
N ILE A 66 -13.01 3.21 -18.27
CA ILE A 66 -13.63 3.16 -16.94
C ILE A 66 -15.03 2.56 -17.11
N VAL A 67 -15.12 1.23 -17.03
CA VAL A 67 -16.37 0.47 -17.18
C VAL A 67 -16.50 -0.58 -16.07
N GLY A 68 -17.70 -1.15 -15.91
CA GLY A 68 -17.97 -2.20 -14.93
C GLY A 68 -17.57 -1.82 -13.51
N ILE A 69 -16.80 -2.68 -12.84
CA ILE A 69 -16.39 -2.48 -11.45
C ILE A 69 -15.49 -1.25 -11.25
N LYS A 70 -14.65 -0.90 -12.24
CA LYS A 70 -13.78 0.29 -12.20
C LYS A 70 -14.63 1.55 -12.20
N TYR A 71 -15.65 1.62 -13.05
CA TYR A 71 -16.64 2.71 -13.05
C TYR A 71 -17.37 2.80 -11.71
N GLN A 72 -17.93 1.69 -11.20
CA GLN A 72 -18.69 1.71 -9.96
C GLN A 72 -17.89 2.27 -8.78
N ARG A 73 -16.62 1.85 -8.64
CA ARG A 73 -15.73 2.29 -7.56
C ARG A 73 -15.30 3.74 -7.71
N ILE A 74 -14.79 4.13 -8.88
CA ILE A 74 -14.33 5.51 -9.13
C ILE A 74 -15.50 6.49 -9.03
N ALA A 75 -16.67 6.15 -9.60
CA ALA A 75 -17.85 7.00 -9.52
C ALA A 75 -18.31 7.23 -8.08
N LYS A 76 -18.22 6.22 -7.20
CA LYS A 76 -18.54 6.37 -5.77
C LYS A 76 -17.58 7.32 -5.07
N LEU A 77 -16.28 7.22 -5.34
CA LEU A 77 -15.28 8.15 -4.78
C LEU A 77 -15.58 9.60 -5.21
N ILE A 78 -15.75 9.82 -6.51
CA ILE A 78 -16.02 11.15 -7.08
C ILE A 78 -17.34 11.73 -6.55
N LYS A 79 -18.44 10.97 -6.61
CA LYS A 79 -19.77 11.43 -6.15
C LYS A 79 -19.80 11.79 -4.67
N ASN A 80 -18.90 11.22 -3.87
CA ASN A 80 -18.80 11.52 -2.45
C ASN A 80 -17.63 12.45 -2.15
N GLY A 81 -16.89 12.96 -3.13
CA GLY A 81 -15.80 13.91 -2.88
C GLY A 81 -14.57 13.33 -2.18
N ILE A 82 -14.40 12.00 -2.20
CA ILE A 82 -13.34 11.31 -1.45
C ILE A 82 -12.08 11.18 -2.31
N HIS A 83 -10.95 11.66 -1.78
CA HIS A 83 -9.64 11.46 -2.42
C HIS A 83 -9.17 10.02 -2.26
N LEU A 84 -8.59 9.43 -3.31
CA LEU A 84 -7.89 8.14 -3.23
C LEU A 84 -6.39 8.34 -3.49
N PHE A 85 -5.58 7.93 -2.53
CA PHE A 85 -4.13 7.84 -2.66
C PHE A 85 -3.65 6.39 -2.66
N GLY A 86 -2.73 6.06 -3.56
CA GLY A 86 -2.06 4.75 -3.61
C GLY A 86 -0.56 4.89 -3.38
N TYR A 87 0.04 4.03 -2.55
CA TYR A 87 1.50 3.91 -2.39
C TYR A 87 1.90 2.43 -2.38
N HIS A 88 2.43 1.96 -3.50
CA HIS A 88 2.77 0.56 -3.74
C HIS A 88 4.22 0.26 -3.35
N LEU A 89 5.16 0.12 -4.30
CA LEU A 89 6.56 -0.22 -4.00
C LEU A 89 7.27 0.77 -3.07
N PRO A 90 7.00 2.09 -3.11
CA PRO A 90 7.56 3.02 -2.15
C PRO A 90 7.19 2.71 -0.70
N LEU A 91 6.01 2.13 -0.47
CA LEU A 91 5.61 1.68 0.86
C LEU A 91 6.31 0.37 1.23
N ASP A 92 6.50 -0.58 0.31
CA ASP A 92 7.26 -1.80 0.60
C ASP A 92 8.71 -1.51 0.98
N GLY A 93 9.36 -0.61 0.23
CA GLY A 93 10.78 -0.26 0.39
C GLY A 93 11.09 0.79 1.45
N HIS A 94 10.10 1.33 2.17
CA HIS A 94 10.38 2.38 3.14
C HIS A 94 11.12 1.83 4.37
N SER A 95 12.33 2.33 4.64
CA SER A 95 13.25 1.85 5.70
C SER A 95 12.77 1.95 7.16
N LYS A 96 11.61 2.56 7.41
CA LYS A 96 11.08 2.81 8.77
C LYS A 96 9.72 2.17 8.96
N ILE A 97 8.81 2.44 8.02
CA ILE A 97 7.40 2.04 8.13
C ILE A 97 6.95 1.11 6.98
N GLY A 98 7.90 0.59 6.19
CA GLY A 98 7.55 -0.22 5.04
C GLY A 98 7.15 -1.64 5.39
N ASN A 99 6.35 -2.26 4.51
CA ASN A 99 5.79 -3.60 4.76
C ASN A 99 6.90 -4.62 5.08
N ASN A 100 7.99 -4.61 4.30
CA ASN A 100 9.06 -5.59 4.44
C ASN A 100 9.87 -5.40 5.73
N ILE A 101 10.23 -4.15 6.07
CA ILE A 101 10.99 -3.88 7.31
C ILE A 101 10.14 -4.11 8.56
N LEU A 102 8.84 -3.81 8.52
CA LEU A 102 7.94 -4.05 9.64
C LEU A 102 7.64 -5.54 9.83
N LEU A 103 7.49 -6.30 8.74
CA LEU A 103 7.35 -7.75 8.80
C LEU A 103 8.59 -8.41 9.41
N ALA A 104 9.79 -8.04 8.94
CA ALA A 104 11.05 -8.56 9.47
C ALA A 104 11.19 -8.30 10.98
N LYS A 105 10.81 -7.10 11.44
CA LYS A 105 10.76 -6.76 12.87
C LYS A 105 9.71 -7.58 13.64
N LYS A 106 8.51 -7.76 13.07
CA LYS A 106 7.44 -8.55 13.70
C LYS A 106 7.83 -10.01 13.89
N LEU A 107 8.63 -10.55 12.97
CA LEU A 107 9.18 -11.90 13.05
C LEU A 107 10.48 -11.99 13.86
N ASN A 108 10.86 -10.91 14.58
CA ASN A 108 12.08 -10.84 15.41
C ASN A 108 13.37 -11.22 14.68
N LEU A 109 13.45 -10.95 13.37
CA LEU A 109 14.67 -11.17 12.61
C LEU A 109 15.76 -10.18 13.07
N THR A 110 17.00 -10.66 13.11
CA THR A 110 18.18 -9.87 13.51
C THR A 110 19.05 -9.53 12.31
N ASN A 111 19.98 -8.57 12.45
CA ASN A 111 20.87 -8.13 11.36
C ASN A 111 20.11 -7.77 10.07
N LEU A 112 19.10 -6.90 10.20
CA LEU A 112 18.25 -6.51 9.07
C LEU A 112 18.99 -5.63 8.08
N GLU A 113 18.98 -6.03 6.82
CA GLU A 113 19.56 -5.29 5.71
C GLU A 113 18.62 -5.30 4.50
N PHE A 114 18.69 -4.27 3.66
CA PHE A 114 18.03 -4.32 2.36
C PHE A 114 18.82 -5.21 1.42
N PHE A 115 18.13 -6.16 0.79
CA PHE A 115 18.73 -7.13 -0.12
C PHE A 115 18.68 -6.62 -1.56
N GLU A 116 19.84 -6.57 -2.20
CA GLU A 116 19.99 -6.06 -3.57
C GLU A 116 19.49 -7.08 -4.61
N THR A 117 18.44 -6.71 -5.34
CA THR A 117 17.83 -7.57 -6.37
C THR A 117 18.10 -7.08 -7.80
N GLY A 118 18.96 -6.08 -7.97
CA GLY A 118 19.39 -5.53 -9.27
C GLY A 118 18.61 -4.31 -9.74
N SER A 119 17.53 -3.91 -9.06
CA SER A 119 16.79 -2.67 -9.31
C SER A 119 16.67 -1.84 -8.04
N LYS A 120 17.03 -0.55 -8.11
CA LYS A 120 16.90 0.39 -6.98
C LYS A 120 15.60 1.21 -7.07
N PRO A 121 15.07 1.67 -5.92
CA PRO A 121 15.45 1.29 -4.55
C PRO A 121 15.17 -0.17 -4.23
N ASP A 122 15.99 -0.76 -3.35
CA ASP A 122 15.77 -2.14 -2.89
C ASP A 122 14.51 -2.17 -2.02
N ILE A 123 13.65 -3.17 -2.25
CA ILE A 123 12.44 -3.37 -1.45
C ILE A 123 12.57 -4.56 -0.49
N SER A 124 13.36 -5.57 -0.87
CA SER A 124 13.51 -6.80 -0.09
C SER A 124 14.36 -6.56 1.15
N VAL A 125 13.98 -7.20 2.27
CA VAL A 125 14.75 -7.18 3.52
C VAL A 125 15.21 -8.59 3.82
N ILE A 126 16.48 -8.74 4.17
CA ILE A 126 17.08 -9.99 4.66
C ILE A 126 17.47 -9.83 6.12
N GLY A 127 17.45 -10.93 6.87
CA GLY A 127 17.86 -10.98 8.26
C GLY A 127 18.04 -12.42 8.75
N ASN A 128 18.61 -12.56 9.94
CA ASN A 128 18.91 -13.84 10.56
C ASN A 128 17.79 -14.27 11.50
N CYS A 129 17.44 -15.55 11.45
CA CYS A 129 16.51 -16.22 12.35
C CYS A 129 17.23 -17.41 13.01
N ASN A 130 17.09 -17.57 14.33
CA ASN A 130 17.70 -18.69 15.07
C ASN A 130 16.70 -19.83 15.34
N LEU A 131 15.56 -19.83 14.64
CA LEU A 131 14.54 -20.86 14.75
C LEU A 131 14.76 -21.94 13.68
N ASP A 132 14.40 -23.18 14.01
CA ASP A 132 14.20 -24.20 12.99
C ASP A 132 12.92 -23.92 12.18
N LEU A 133 12.70 -24.72 11.13
CA LEU A 133 11.59 -24.51 10.22
C LEU A 133 10.22 -24.61 10.90
N GLU A 134 10.03 -25.58 11.79
CA GLU A 134 8.75 -25.80 12.48
C GLU A 134 8.44 -24.64 13.43
N SER A 135 9.43 -24.21 14.22
CA SER A 135 9.29 -23.08 15.13
C SER A 135 9.06 -21.77 14.37
N PHE A 136 9.69 -21.60 13.20
CA PHE A 136 9.47 -20.43 12.36
C PHE A 136 8.05 -20.40 11.76
N ILE A 137 7.51 -21.54 11.32
CA ILE A 137 6.12 -21.64 10.86
C ILE A 137 5.15 -21.26 11.98
N ASN A 138 5.33 -21.82 13.18
CA ASN A 138 4.51 -21.50 14.34
C ASN A 138 4.57 -20.00 14.70
N LEU A 139 5.76 -19.38 14.56
CA LEU A 139 5.90 -17.94 14.74
C LEU A 139 5.07 -17.16 13.72
N ILE A 140 5.13 -17.51 12.44
CA ILE A 140 4.36 -16.85 11.37
C ILE A 140 2.87 -16.93 11.70
N GLU A 141 2.34 -18.12 11.99
CA GLU A 141 0.91 -18.33 12.30
C GLU A 141 0.46 -17.58 13.55
N SER A 142 1.35 -17.42 14.54
CA SER A 142 1.02 -16.66 15.76
C SER A 142 1.00 -15.14 15.55
N GLN A 143 1.68 -14.65 14.52
CA GLN A 143 1.90 -13.21 14.31
C GLN A 143 1.07 -12.63 13.16
N LEU A 144 0.71 -13.40 12.14
CA LEU A 144 0.06 -12.92 10.91
C LEU A 144 -1.34 -13.50 10.74
#